data_AF-A0A0F9PTE0-F1
#
_entry.id   AF-A0A0F9PTE0-F1
#
_cell.length_a   1.000
_cell.length_b   1.000
_cell.length_c   1.000
_cell.angle_alpha   90.00
_cell.angle_beta   90.00
_cell.angle_gamma   90.00
#
_symmetry.space_group_name_H-M   'P 1'
#
loop_
_entity.id
_entity.type
_entity.pdbx_description
1 polymer ?
#
loop_
_entity_poly.entity_id
_entity_poly.type
_entity_poly.pdbx_seq_one_letter_code
_entity_poly.pdbx_strand_id
1 'polypeptide(L)'
;AKPQLELQEGHCHHPLREVIENSKIVLVSNCGYWELDNFDLLIDQIKALCNHAERKFAGALLRPHGVIVKSMIAGGADLNDIFEAGKEAGKQLINEGKMNPETLKIVSRELVHLESYITPRT
;
A
#
# COMPACT_ATOMS: atom_id res chain seq x y z
N ALA A 1 3.64 -6.69 25.99
CA ALA A 1 2.55 -6.13 26.79
C ALA A 1 2.69 -6.49 28.27
N LYS A 2 1.90 -5.87 29.16
CA LYS A 2 1.49 -6.57 30.40
C LYS A 2 0.43 -7.62 30.01
N PRO A 3 0.29 -8.74 30.73
CA PRO A 3 -0.54 -9.87 30.26
C PRO A 3 -2.05 -9.63 30.37
N GLN A 4 -2.50 -8.51 30.94
CA GLN A 4 -3.92 -8.21 31.04
C GLN A 4 -4.54 -7.97 29.65
N LEU A 5 -5.80 -8.39 29.52
CA LEU A 5 -6.66 -8.09 28.39
C LEU A 5 -7.71 -7.08 28.84
N GLU A 6 -8.01 -6.11 27.99
CA GLU A 6 -9.03 -5.09 28.20
C GLU A 6 -10.12 -5.23 27.14
N LEU A 7 -11.36 -4.89 27.48
CA LEU A 7 -12.47 -4.90 26.52
C LEU A 7 -12.65 -3.49 25.95
N GLN A 8 -12.47 -3.34 24.65
CA GLN A 8 -12.67 -2.08 23.92
C GLN A 8 -13.60 -2.35 22.73
N GLU A 9 -14.69 -1.58 22.63
CA GLU A 9 -15.69 -1.70 21.54
C GLU A 9 -16.20 -3.14 21.31
N GLY A 10 -16.29 -3.95 22.37
CA GLY A 10 -16.75 -5.34 22.28
C GLY A 10 -15.68 -6.36 21.90
N HIS A 11 -14.41 -5.96 21.77
CA HIS A 11 -13.28 -6.83 21.46
C HIS A 11 -12.21 -6.82 22.57
N CYS A 12 -11.50 -7.95 22.72
CA CYS A 12 -10.38 -8.05 23.64
C CYS A 12 -9.11 -7.44 23.04
N HIS A 13 -8.48 -6.55 23.77
CA HIS A 13 -7.25 -5.85 23.39
C HIS A 13 -6.17 -6.06 24.43
N HIS A 14 -4.91 -6.12 23.99
CA HIS A 14 -3.78 -5.99 24.90
C HIS A 14 -3.40 -4.51 24.97
N PRO A 15 -3.40 -3.89 26.16
CA PRO A 15 -2.98 -2.50 26.28
C PRO A 15 -1.53 -2.36 25.80
N LEU A 16 -1.31 -1.34 24.98
CA LEU A 16 0.03 -0.98 24.52
C LEU A 16 0.96 -0.74 25.72
N ARG A 17 2.21 -1.23 25.64
CA ARG A 17 3.22 -0.93 26.68
C ARG A 17 3.59 0.55 26.71
N GLU A 18 3.60 1.17 25.54
CA GLU A 18 3.88 2.59 25.34
C GLU A 18 2.88 3.14 24.32
N VAL A 19 2.14 4.17 24.75
CA VAL A 19 1.23 4.90 23.88
C VAL A 19 2.07 5.89 23.08
N ILE A 20 2.35 5.54 21.82
CA ILE A 20 2.92 6.48 20.86
C ILE A 20 1.75 7.21 20.21
N GLU A 21 1.53 8.46 20.59
CA GLU A 21 0.51 9.30 19.96
C GLU A 21 0.78 9.43 18.45
N ASN A 22 -0.29 9.48 17.65
CA ASN A 22 -0.24 9.70 16.21
C ASN A 22 0.57 8.67 15.39
N SER A 23 0.81 7.49 15.95
CA SER A 23 1.46 6.38 15.28
C SER A 23 0.65 5.83 14.10
N LYS A 24 1.32 5.63 12.96
CA LYS A 24 0.68 5.22 11.70
C LYS A 24 1.37 4.00 11.12
N ILE A 25 0.60 3.21 10.37
CA ILE A 25 1.10 2.12 9.54
C ILE A 25 0.73 2.41 8.09
N VAL A 26 1.68 2.21 7.20
CA VAL A 26 1.51 2.32 5.74
C VAL A 26 1.89 0.99 5.11
N LEU A 27 1.13 0.58 4.10
CA LEU A 27 1.47 -0.56 3.26
C LEU A 27 2.22 -0.08 2.02
N VAL A 28 3.39 -0.65 1.74
CA VAL A 28 4.08 -0.50 0.45
C VAL A 28 4.21 -1.88 -0.17
N SER A 29 3.63 -2.09 -1.34
CA SER A 29 3.60 -3.42 -1.96
C SER A 29 3.63 -3.34 -3.49
N ASN A 30 4.29 -4.31 -4.11
CA ASN A 30 4.25 -4.51 -5.56
C ASN A 30 3.90 -5.98 -5.86
N CYS A 31 3.38 -6.23 -7.06
CA CYS A 31 3.10 -7.58 -7.53
C CYS A 31 3.28 -7.71 -9.04
N GLY A 32 3.32 -8.95 -9.53
CA GLY A 32 3.39 -9.29 -10.94
C GLY A 32 2.03 -9.46 -11.62
N TYR A 33 0.92 -9.18 -10.94
CA TYR A 33 -0.42 -9.25 -11.54
C TYR A 33 -0.77 -7.95 -12.29
N TRP A 34 -1.76 -8.04 -13.17
CA TRP A 34 -2.26 -6.89 -13.93
C TRP A 34 -3.23 -6.06 -13.06
N GLU A 35 -4.16 -6.74 -12.41
CA GLU A 35 -5.25 -6.13 -11.65
C GLU A 35 -4.77 -5.59 -10.29
N LEU A 36 -5.26 -4.39 -9.95
CA LEU A 36 -4.99 -3.74 -8.66
C LEU A 36 -5.72 -4.40 -7.48
N ASP A 37 -6.88 -5.01 -7.72
CA ASP A 37 -7.71 -5.64 -6.68
C ASP A 37 -7.04 -6.86 -6.01
N ASN A 38 -5.98 -7.42 -6.61
CA ASN A 38 -5.12 -8.43 -5.99
C ASN A 38 -4.56 -7.99 -4.62
N PHE A 39 -4.52 -6.68 -4.34
CA PHE A 39 -4.07 -6.15 -3.06
C PHE A 39 -5.18 -6.03 -2.00
N ASP A 40 -6.46 -6.20 -2.33
CA ASP A 40 -7.58 -5.90 -1.43
C ASP A 40 -7.52 -6.69 -0.13
N LEU A 41 -7.31 -8.01 -0.22
CA LEU A 41 -7.19 -8.86 0.96
C LEU A 41 -5.97 -8.48 1.83
N LEU A 42 -4.86 -8.09 1.20
CA LEU A 42 -3.67 -7.64 1.92
C LEU A 42 -3.95 -6.32 2.65
N ILE A 43 -4.63 -5.37 2.01
CA ILE A 43 -5.03 -4.11 2.62
C ILE A 43 -5.92 -4.37 3.84
N ASP A 44 -6.91 -5.25 3.72
CA ASP A 44 -7.84 -5.56 4.81
C ASP A 44 -7.14 -6.26 5.98
N GLN A 45 -6.18 -7.15 5.71
CA GLN A 45 -5.32 -7.73 6.75
C GLN A 45 -4.50 -6.67 7.49
N ILE A 46 -3.93 -5.70 6.77
CA ILE A 46 -3.17 -4.60 7.40
C ILE A 46 -4.08 -3.67 8.20
N LYS A 47 -5.30 -3.37 7.73
CA LYS A 47 -6.29 -2.61 8.51
C LYS A 47 -6.66 -3.33 9.80
N ALA A 48 -6.90 -4.64 9.75
CA ALA A 48 -7.16 -5.45 10.94
C ALA A 48 -5.98 -5.42 11.92
N LEU A 49 -4.75 -5.54 11.41
CA LEU A 49 -3.53 -5.38 12.21
C LEU A 49 -3.46 -4.00 12.88
N CYS A 50 -3.77 -2.94 12.14
CA CYS A 50 -3.80 -1.57 12.67
C CYS A 50 -4.78 -1.44 13.85
N ASN A 51 -5.96 -2.04 13.72
CA ASN A 51 -6.97 -2.03 14.79
C ASN A 51 -6.45 -2.73 16.06
N HIS A 52 -5.87 -3.93 15.92
CA HIS A 52 -5.30 -4.67 17.05
C HIS A 52 -4.09 -3.96 17.68
N ALA A 53 -3.32 -3.23 16.88
CA ALA A 53 -2.14 -2.51 17.34
C ALA A 53 -2.45 -1.09 17.85
N GLU A 54 -3.72 -0.66 17.84
CA GLU A 54 -4.15 0.70 18.14
C GLU A 54 -3.36 1.76 17.34
N ARG A 55 -3.11 1.46 16.05
CA ARG A 55 -2.39 2.32 15.10
C ARG A 55 -3.33 2.78 13.99
N LYS A 56 -3.10 3.99 13.45
CA LYS A 56 -3.88 4.47 12.31
C LYS A 56 -3.32 3.91 11.01
N PHE A 57 -4.15 3.27 10.20
CA PHE A 57 -3.79 2.97 8.82
C PHE A 57 -3.74 4.26 8.00
N ALA A 58 -2.58 4.57 7.40
CA ALA A 58 -2.34 5.83 6.68
C ALA A 58 -2.34 5.67 5.15
N GLY A 59 -2.75 4.50 4.65
CA GLY A 59 -2.93 4.21 3.23
C GLY A 59 -1.95 3.17 2.70
N ALA A 60 -2.07 2.89 1.41
CA ALA A 60 -1.24 1.93 0.70
C ALA A 60 -0.66 2.54 -0.58
N LEU A 61 0.63 2.31 -0.79
CA LEU A 61 1.33 2.59 -2.04
C LEU A 61 1.52 1.27 -2.79
N LEU A 62 0.79 1.11 -3.91
CA LEU A 62 0.60 -0.16 -4.58
C LEU A 62 1.10 -0.09 -6.02
N ARG A 63 1.80 -1.14 -6.47
CA ARG A 63 2.29 -1.23 -7.84
C ARG A 63 1.98 -2.60 -8.44
N PRO A 64 0.91 -2.73 -9.25
CA PRO A 64 0.74 -3.91 -10.10
C PRO A 64 1.75 -3.85 -11.26
N HIS A 65 1.83 -4.84 -12.13
CA HIS A 65 2.74 -4.84 -13.30
C HIS A 65 4.24 -4.79 -12.92
N GLY A 66 4.60 -5.07 -11.66
CA GLY A 66 5.97 -4.89 -11.15
C GLY A 66 7.02 -5.67 -11.96
N VAL A 67 6.63 -6.81 -12.52
CA VAL A 67 7.51 -7.67 -13.34
C VAL A 67 7.94 -7.00 -14.66
N ILE A 68 7.10 -6.14 -15.25
CA ILE A 68 7.41 -5.50 -16.55
C ILE A 68 8.04 -4.12 -16.41
N VAL A 69 8.04 -3.51 -15.22
CA VAL A 69 8.61 -2.16 -15.02
C VAL A 69 10.07 -2.12 -15.47
N LYS A 70 10.88 -3.11 -15.06
CA LYS A 70 12.31 -3.16 -15.40
C LYS A 70 12.54 -3.34 -16.91
N SER A 71 11.78 -4.21 -17.56
CA SER A 71 11.92 -4.45 -19.00
C SER A 71 11.46 -3.26 -19.83
N MET A 72 10.39 -2.58 -19.41
CA MET A 72 9.91 -1.35 -20.06
C MET A 72 10.95 -0.23 -19.98
N ILE A 73 11.55 0.00 -18.81
CA ILE A 73 12.64 0.99 -18.66
C ILE A 73 13.83 0.64 -19.54
N ALA A 74 14.23 -0.64 -19.57
CA ALA A 74 15.31 -1.10 -20.45
C ALA A 74 14.99 -0.93 -21.95
N GLY A 75 13.71 -1.00 -22.31
CA GLY A 75 13.20 -0.73 -23.66
C GLY A 75 12.98 0.75 -23.98
N GLY A 76 13.32 1.67 -23.06
CA GLY A 76 13.25 3.12 -23.28
C GLY A 76 11.90 3.77 -22.91
N ALA A 77 11.00 3.05 -22.23
CA ALA A 77 9.76 3.65 -21.73
C ALA A 77 10.06 4.65 -20.59
N ASP A 78 9.44 5.83 -20.64
CA ASP A 78 9.49 6.79 -19.55
C ASP A 78 8.41 6.47 -18.51
N LEU A 79 8.85 6.03 -17.33
CA LEU A 79 8.01 5.72 -16.18
C LEU A 79 8.35 6.61 -14.96
N ASN A 80 9.04 7.73 -15.18
CA ASN A 80 9.47 8.62 -14.10
C ASN A 80 8.29 9.19 -13.30
N ASP A 81 7.14 9.38 -13.95
CA ASP A 81 5.91 9.85 -13.31
C ASP A 81 5.49 8.96 -12.12
N ILE A 82 5.65 7.64 -12.24
CA ILE A 82 5.33 6.67 -11.17
C ILE A 82 6.28 6.83 -9.99
N PHE A 83 7.58 6.98 -10.25
CA PHE A 83 8.59 7.12 -9.19
C PHE A 83 8.47 8.47 -8.48
N GLU A 84 8.24 9.54 -9.22
CA GLU A 84 8.01 10.87 -8.65
C GLU A 84 6.71 10.92 -7.85
N ALA A 85 5.62 10.30 -8.33
CA ALA A 85 4.40 10.15 -7.56
C ALA A 85 4.63 9.38 -6.26
N GLY A 86 5.47 8.32 -6.28
CA GLY A 86 5.81 7.59 -5.06
C GLY A 86 6.61 8.42 -4.05
N LYS A 87 7.57 9.22 -4.52
CA LYS A 87 8.29 10.18 -3.67
C LYS A 87 7.35 11.24 -3.10
N GLU A 88 6.44 11.75 -3.91
CA GLU A 88 5.47 12.75 -3.52
C GLU A 88 4.48 12.22 -2.47
N ALA A 89 4.01 10.98 -2.62
CA ALA A 89 3.19 10.31 -1.61
C ALA A 89 3.91 10.24 -0.25
N GLY A 90 5.21 9.94 -0.26
CA GLY A 90 6.05 9.97 0.95
C GLY A 90 6.11 11.36 1.60
N LYS A 91 6.27 12.43 0.81
CA LYS A 91 6.27 13.82 1.33
C LYS A 91 4.92 14.19 1.93
N GLN A 92 3.82 13.88 1.26
CA GLN A 92 2.46 14.11 1.75
C GLN A 92 2.22 13.37 3.08
N LEU A 93 2.68 12.12 3.19
CA LEU A 93 2.57 11.35 4.41
C LEU A 93 3.28 12.03 5.59
N ILE A 94 4.50 12.54 5.39
CA ILE A 94 5.27 13.20 6.44
C ILE A 94 4.68 14.56 6.80
N ASN A 95 4.31 15.37 5.81
CA ASN A 95 3.89 16.75 6.03
C ASN A 95 2.42 16.88 6.45
N GLU A 96 1.53 16.08 5.86
CA GLU A 96 0.08 16.16 6.04
C GLU A 96 -0.47 14.97 6.84
N GLY A 97 0.34 13.94 7.03
CA GLY A 97 -0.08 12.75 7.75
C GLY A 97 -0.96 11.79 6.96
N LYS A 98 -1.12 12.00 5.64
CA LYS A 98 -1.92 11.20 4.71
C LYS A 98 -1.33 11.28 3.31
N MET A 99 -1.62 10.30 2.46
CA MET A 99 -1.28 10.34 1.04
C MET A 99 -2.50 10.76 0.21
N ASN A 100 -2.28 11.54 -0.84
CA ASN A 100 -3.33 11.96 -1.76
C ASN A 100 -3.77 10.79 -2.66
N PRO A 101 -5.07 10.45 -2.74
CA PRO A 101 -5.57 9.39 -3.61
C PRO A 101 -5.19 9.55 -5.08
N GLU A 102 -5.14 10.78 -5.61
CA GLU A 102 -4.75 11.02 -7.01
C GLU A 102 -3.27 10.72 -7.24
N THR A 103 -2.40 11.03 -6.27
CA THR A 103 -0.98 10.64 -6.31
C THR A 103 -0.83 9.11 -6.31
N LEU A 104 -1.60 8.40 -5.48
CA LEU A 104 -1.57 6.93 -5.43
C LEU A 104 -2.08 6.28 -6.72
N LYS A 105 -3.07 6.88 -7.39
CA LYS A 105 -3.56 6.42 -8.70
C LYS A 105 -2.47 6.49 -9.77
N ILE A 106 -1.63 7.52 -9.78
CA ILE A 106 -0.49 7.61 -10.71
C ILE A 106 0.47 6.45 -10.44
N VAL A 107 0.80 6.18 -9.17
CA VAL A 107 1.67 5.05 -8.83
C VAL A 107 1.08 3.72 -9.29
N SER A 108 -0.24 3.57 -9.26
CA SER A 108 -0.95 2.31 -9.57
C SER A 108 -1.41 2.18 -11.03
N ARG A 109 -1.24 3.23 -11.86
CA ARG A 109 -1.81 3.28 -13.22
C ARG A 109 -1.40 2.08 -14.06
N GLU A 110 -2.27 1.67 -14.97
CA GLU A 110 -1.95 0.63 -15.95
C GLU A 110 -0.78 1.09 -16.84
N LEU A 111 0.15 0.15 -17.10
CA LEU A 111 1.28 0.39 -18.00
C LEU A 111 1.00 -0.07 -19.43
N VAL A 112 0.17 -1.11 -19.56
CA VAL A 112 -0.18 -1.78 -20.81
C VAL A 112 -1.61 -2.32 -20.68
N HIS A 113 -2.28 -2.52 -21.81
CA HIS A 113 -3.57 -3.20 -21.87
C HIS A 113 -3.44 -4.66 -21.45
N LEU A 114 -4.52 -5.21 -20.87
CA LEU A 114 -4.56 -6.58 -20.34
C LEU A 114 -4.18 -7.61 -21.41
N GLU A 115 -4.67 -7.44 -22.64
CA GLU A 115 -4.39 -8.35 -23.75
C GLU A 115 -2.90 -8.41 -24.10
N SER A 116 -2.15 -7.35 -23.83
CA SER A 116 -0.69 -7.32 -24.01
C SER A 116 0.08 -7.88 -22.82
N TYR A 117 -0.57 -8.03 -21.67
CA TYR A 117 0.04 -8.54 -20.44
C TYR A 117 -0.11 -10.06 -20.30
N ILE A 118 -1.23 -10.60 -20.77
CA ILE A 118 -1.48 -12.04 -20.77
C ILE A 118 -0.85 -12.71 -21.99
N THR A 119 -0.02 -13.72 -21.76
CA THR A 119 0.40 -14.62 -22.85
C THR A 119 -0.67 -15.69 -23.02
N PRO A 120 -1.16 -15.96 -24.25
CA PRO A 120 -2.04 -17.09 -24.49
C PRO A 120 -1.39 -18.39 -24.01
N ARG A 121 -2.15 -19.26 -23.33
CA ARG A 121 -1.67 -20.60 -23.02
C ARG A 121 -1.52 -21.36 -24.34
N THR A 122 -0.27 -21.72 -24.68
CA THR A 122 0.07 -22.64 -25.77
C THR A 122 -0.33 -24.07 -25.43
#